data_AF-A0A3M1SVX6-F1
#
_entry.id   AF-A0A3M1SVX6-F1
#
_cell.length_a   1.000
_cell.length_b   1.000
_cell.length_c   1.000
_cell.angle_alpha   90.00
_cell.angle_beta   90.00
_cell.angle_gamma   90.00
#
_symmetry.space_group_name_H-M   'P 1'
#
loop_
_entity.id
_entity.type
_entity.pdbx_description
1 polymer ?
#
loop_
_entity_poly.entity_id
_entity_poly.type
_entity_poly.pdbx_seq_one_letter_code
_entity_poly.pdbx_strand_id
1 'polypeptide(L)'
;MKKAPPPRGHLLRACGGLLAALSLLVFLLWTFLVDPLDETPLLGSAAARETEQLLADEAARLARAPVERGRLQAGWAARDITPPLGAPTYGYGARRGRGVERVADPVSVRAIALRAGSGPPVVLLSADLCLWVSDVSAAIARAVADFLPRRRLYFAATHDHSAPGGYADGPAAAIAMGARRPALVSALVKQSAAAVRAALADLAPAALRHASAPAPQFVRNRTRRGVPLDDELTLLELRKNTGERAALVTYSAHATVVGSGLLVCSADYPGALRRRLEAKGYALAVFCAGSTGQAGPVPPAEARGADDLLRARRLGEALADRVLALARGNQAPFEEEPLLASFRAPLRVAGYRWPQLGGMLNPKLTAWLVGYPTPPVWIHALRVGEAVYVGHSFEFSSVLARRLGDRARGRGQRLVLTSFNGDHNLYVVPPALWGEGYEAGMTLYGPGLGPYLERITQQVADFLASGPPFAPPNFDLSR
;
A
#
# COMPACT_ATOMS: atom_id res chain seq x y z
N MET A 1 56.54 55.82 2.09
CA MET A 1 55.46 55.68 3.10
C MET A 1 54.88 54.27 3.03
N LYS A 2 55.23 53.38 3.97
CA LYS A 2 54.65 52.02 4.07
C LYS A 2 53.39 52.09 4.94
N LYS A 3 52.20 51.80 4.36
CA LYS A 3 50.93 51.72 5.09
C LYS A 3 51.03 50.62 6.17
N ALA A 4 50.75 50.98 7.41
CA ALA A 4 50.67 50.03 8.52
C ALA A 4 49.59 48.96 8.23
N PRO A 5 49.83 47.68 8.55
CA PRO A 5 48.83 46.64 8.36
C PRO A 5 47.62 46.91 9.27
N PRO A 6 46.39 46.64 8.80
CA PRO A 6 45.19 46.88 9.60
C PRO A 6 45.22 46.05 10.90
N PRO A 7 44.62 46.53 12.00
CA PRO A 7 44.71 45.85 13.29
C PRO A 7 44.02 44.49 13.21
N ARG A 8 44.74 43.41 13.55
CA ARG A 8 44.25 42.02 13.57
C ARG A 8 42.95 41.83 14.39
N GLY A 9 42.67 42.72 15.35
CA GLY A 9 41.45 42.71 16.17
C GLY A 9 40.15 43.07 15.42
N HIS A 10 40.22 43.85 14.33
CA HIS A 10 39.02 44.20 13.56
C HIS A 10 38.50 43.04 12.71
N LEU A 11 39.40 42.23 12.13
CA LEU A 11 39.05 41.04 11.35
C LEU A 11 38.43 39.96 12.23
N LEU A 12 38.97 39.71 13.44
CA LEU A 12 38.42 38.73 14.38
C LEU A 12 37.02 39.13 14.89
N ARG A 13 36.79 40.42 15.16
CA ARG A 13 35.47 40.94 15.55
C ARG A 13 34.45 40.92 14.41
N ALA A 14 34.89 41.22 13.18
CA ALA A 14 34.04 41.13 11.99
C ALA A 14 33.66 39.68 11.67
N CYS A 15 34.61 38.73 11.75
CA CYS A 15 34.33 37.30 11.61
C CYS A 15 33.41 36.77 12.72
N GLY A 16 33.61 37.20 13.97
CA GLY A 16 32.74 36.83 15.08
C GLY A 16 31.31 37.37 14.92
N GLY A 17 31.14 38.61 14.47
CA GLY A 17 29.84 39.21 14.16
C GLY A 17 29.13 38.50 13.00
N LEU A 18 29.87 38.12 11.95
CA LEU A 18 29.32 37.37 10.81
C LEU A 18 28.88 35.96 11.23
N LEU A 19 29.67 35.26 12.05
CA LEU A 19 29.31 33.94 12.58
C LEU A 19 28.07 34.03 13.48
N ALA A 20 28.01 35.02 14.37
CA ALA A 20 26.83 35.23 15.22
C ALA A 20 25.57 35.55 14.40
N ALA A 21 25.69 36.39 13.36
CA ALA A 21 24.59 36.71 12.46
C ALA A 21 24.15 35.49 11.65
N LEU A 22 25.08 34.66 11.17
CA LEU A 22 24.78 33.41 10.46
C LEU A 22 24.11 32.39 11.40
N SER A 23 24.60 32.25 12.63
CA SER A 23 23.99 31.38 13.65
C SER A 23 22.58 31.85 14.02
N LEU A 24 22.37 33.16 14.18
CA LEU A 24 21.04 33.73 14.45
C LEU A 24 20.10 33.52 13.26
N LEU A 25 20.58 33.71 12.03
CA LEU A 25 19.80 33.44 10.83
C LEU A 25 19.41 31.97 10.72
N VAL A 26 20.35 31.06 10.95
CA VAL A 26 20.10 29.61 10.97
C VAL A 26 19.10 29.24 12.07
N PHE A 27 19.23 29.83 13.26
CA PHE A 27 18.31 29.62 14.37
C PHE A 27 16.90 30.13 14.06
N LEU A 28 16.78 31.34 13.53
CA LEU A 28 15.49 31.91 13.12
C LEU A 28 14.85 31.07 12.02
N LEU A 29 15.62 30.71 10.98
CA LEU A 29 15.16 29.79 9.94
C LEU A 29 14.70 28.46 10.55
N TRP A 30 15.43 27.90 11.52
CA TRP A 30 15.04 26.69 12.21
C TRP A 30 13.69 26.85 12.94
N THR A 31 13.47 27.94 13.69
CA THR A 31 12.18 28.20 14.36
C THR A 31 11.01 28.42 13.42
N PHE A 32 11.26 28.87 12.18
CA PHE A 32 10.23 29.00 11.15
C PHE A 32 9.96 27.70 10.39
N LEU A 33 10.94 26.80 10.36
CA LEU A 33 10.90 25.57 9.56
C LEU A 33 10.54 24.33 10.37
N VAL A 34 10.70 24.36 11.70
CA VAL A 34 10.49 23.22 12.59
C VAL A 34 9.53 23.60 13.72
N ASP A 35 8.36 22.96 13.73
CA ASP A 35 7.42 23.01 14.84
C ASP A 35 7.81 21.96 15.90
N PRO A 36 7.43 22.14 17.18
CA PRO A 36 7.52 21.07 18.17
C PRO A 36 6.77 19.81 17.71
N LEU A 37 7.22 18.65 18.19
CA LEU A 37 6.53 17.39 17.96
C LEU A 37 5.11 17.47 18.52
N ASP A 38 4.12 17.31 17.66
CA ASP A 38 2.72 17.23 18.07
C ASP A 38 2.37 15.80 18.47
N GLU A 39 2.36 15.55 19.78
CA GLU A 39 1.99 14.26 20.35
C GLU A 39 0.48 14.16 20.66
N THR A 40 -0.31 15.17 20.26
CA THR A 40 -1.74 15.18 20.52
C THR A 40 -2.39 13.95 19.87
N PRO A 41 -3.16 13.16 20.64
CA PRO A 41 -3.88 12.01 20.07
C PRO A 41 -4.84 12.45 18.96
N LEU A 42 -4.86 11.70 17.85
CA LEU A 42 -5.89 11.88 16.83
C LEU A 42 -7.25 11.39 17.33
N LEU A 43 -7.28 10.36 18.16
CA LEU A 43 -8.48 9.91 18.85
C LEU A 43 -8.97 11.00 19.81
N GLY A 44 -10.28 11.27 19.81
CA GLY A 44 -10.92 12.36 20.55
C GLY A 44 -10.80 13.74 19.92
N SER A 45 -10.01 13.91 18.86
CA SER A 45 -9.82 15.19 18.17
C SER A 45 -11.04 15.62 17.35
N ALA A 46 -11.04 16.86 16.86
CA ALA A 46 -12.05 17.34 15.91
C ALA A 46 -12.01 16.56 14.58
N ALA A 47 -10.81 16.17 14.11
CA ALA A 47 -10.65 15.35 12.92
C ALA A 47 -11.22 13.93 13.11
N ALA A 48 -11.11 13.36 14.31
CA ALA A 48 -11.77 12.10 14.65
C ALA A 48 -13.29 12.23 14.56
N ARG A 49 -13.90 13.26 15.17
CA ARG A 49 -15.35 13.49 15.08
C ARG A 49 -15.86 13.68 13.66
N GLU A 50 -15.14 14.43 12.84
CA GLU A 50 -15.50 14.57 11.42
C GLU A 50 -15.40 13.22 10.68
N THR A 51 -14.39 12.41 11.01
CA THR A 51 -14.24 11.08 10.43
C THR A 51 -15.34 10.11 10.87
N GLU A 52 -15.77 10.16 12.14
CA GLU A 52 -16.93 9.39 12.63
C GLU A 52 -18.17 9.69 11.77
N GLN A 53 -18.43 10.97 11.50
CA GLN A 53 -19.54 11.38 10.63
C GLN A 53 -19.39 10.84 9.20
N LEU A 54 -18.21 10.99 8.60
CA LEU A 54 -17.93 10.51 7.23
C LEU A 54 -18.07 8.99 7.11
N LEU A 55 -17.66 8.24 8.13
CA LEU A 55 -17.83 6.79 8.20
C LEU A 55 -19.32 6.42 8.38
N ALA A 56 -20.04 7.13 9.25
CA ALA A 56 -21.47 6.92 9.48
C ALA A 56 -22.30 7.21 8.21
N ASP A 57 -21.97 8.25 7.45
CA ASP A 57 -22.64 8.59 6.19
C ASP A 57 -22.46 7.48 5.15
N GLU A 58 -21.25 6.92 5.02
CA GLU A 58 -20.98 5.81 4.12
C GLU A 58 -21.65 4.51 4.59
N ALA A 59 -21.68 4.24 5.90
CA ALA A 59 -22.41 3.11 6.47
C ALA A 59 -23.92 3.22 6.23
N ALA A 60 -24.51 4.40 6.43
CA ALA A 60 -25.92 4.67 6.15
C ALA A 60 -26.24 4.58 4.64
N ARG A 61 -25.31 4.99 3.77
CA ARG A 61 -25.43 4.77 2.32
C ARG A 61 -25.46 3.27 2.01
N LEU A 62 -24.56 2.47 2.59
CA LEU A 62 -24.51 1.03 2.35
C LEU A 62 -25.74 0.31 2.92
N ALA A 63 -26.23 0.71 4.10
CA ALA A 63 -27.44 0.20 4.73
C ALA A 63 -28.70 0.37 3.87
N ARG A 64 -28.77 1.45 3.09
CA ARG A 64 -29.88 1.74 2.16
C ARG A 64 -29.67 1.13 0.77
N ALA A 65 -28.49 0.63 0.46
CA ALA A 65 -28.21 0.04 -0.84
C ALA A 65 -28.85 -1.36 -0.93
N PRO A 66 -29.28 -1.79 -2.13
CA PRO A 66 -29.70 -3.17 -2.34
C PRO A 66 -28.60 -4.15 -1.91
N VAL A 67 -28.99 -5.23 -1.24
CA VAL A 67 -28.06 -6.29 -0.87
C VAL A 67 -27.55 -6.98 -2.13
N GLU A 68 -26.25 -6.98 -2.32
CA GLU A 68 -25.60 -7.63 -3.46
C GLU A 68 -25.19 -9.04 -3.07
N ARG A 69 -26.15 -9.97 -3.17
CA ARG A 69 -25.96 -11.41 -2.96
C ARG A 69 -26.62 -12.17 -4.11
N GLY A 70 -25.99 -13.25 -4.54
CA GLY A 70 -26.50 -14.13 -5.59
C GLY A 70 -25.37 -14.69 -6.44
N ARG A 71 -25.72 -15.45 -7.48
CA ARG A 71 -24.76 -16.13 -8.37
C ARG A 71 -23.58 -15.24 -8.74
N LEU A 72 -22.38 -15.69 -8.41
CA LEU A 72 -21.15 -14.97 -8.68
C LEU A 72 -20.81 -15.05 -10.17
N GLN A 73 -20.40 -13.91 -10.72
CA GLN A 73 -19.62 -13.83 -11.93
C GLN A 73 -18.24 -13.30 -11.59
N ALA A 74 -17.21 -13.87 -12.20
CA ALA A 74 -15.83 -13.41 -12.09
C ALA A 74 -15.20 -13.32 -13.47
N GLY A 75 -14.36 -12.30 -13.66
CA GLY A 75 -13.60 -12.07 -14.88
C GLY A 75 -12.26 -11.45 -14.52
N TRP A 76 -11.26 -11.66 -15.36
CA TRP A 76 -9.90 -11.25 -15.02
C TRP A 76 -9.07 -10.91 -16.25
N ALA A 77 -8.06 -10.05 -16.05
CA ALA A 77 -7.17 -9.63 -17.12
C ALA A 77 -5.81 -9.19 -16.57
N ALA A 78 -4.79 -9.30 -17.43
CA ALA A 78 -3.46 -8.73 -17.20
C ALA A 78 -3.06 -7.85 -18.39
N ARG A 79 -2.30 -6.78 -18.11
CA ARG A 79 -1.67 -5.93 -19.11
C ARG A 79 -0.22 -5.68 -18.72
N ASP A 80 0.66 -5.73 -19.72
CA ASP A 80 2.06 -5.41 -19.54
C ASP A 80 2.25 -3.92 -19.24
N ILE A 81 3.11 -3.62 -18.28
CA ILE A 81 3.55 -2.26 -17.93
C ILE A 81 5.08 -2.19 -17.87
N THR A 82 5.77 -3.08 -18.60
CA THR A 82 7.22 -3.16 -18.60
C THR A 82 7.79 -1.86 -19.15
N PRO A 83 8.64 -1.15 -18.39
CA PRO A 83 9.09 0.16 -18.80
C PRO A 83 10.22 0.01 -19.83
N PRO A 84 10.42 0.99 -20.72
CA PRO A 84 11.59 0.99 -21.60
C PRO A 84 12.88 1.09 -20.79
N LEU A 85 13.99 0.61 -21.36
CA LEU A 85 15.31 0.79 -20.75
C LEU A 85 15.60 2.27 -20.50
N GLY A 86 16.33 2.56 -19.41
CA GLY A 86 16.59 3.91 -18.95
C GLY A 86 15.42 4.58 -18.23
N ALA A 87 14.25 3.94 -18.11
CA ALA A 87 13.20 4.37 -17.17
C ALA A 87 13.66 4.13 -15.72
N PRO A 88 13.36 5.05 -14.79
CA PRO A 88 13.68 4.82 -13.39
C PRO A 88 12.77 3.74 -12.79
N THR A 89 13.21 3.18 -11.66
CA THR A 89 12.38 2.39 -10.74
C THR A 89 11.94 3.26 -9.56
N TYR A 90 10.89 2.87 -8.84
CA TYR A 90 10.47 3.56 -7.62
C TYR A 90 10.74 2.71 -6.36
N GLY A 91 11.18 3.32 -5.27
CA GLY A 91 11.34 2.67 -3.95
C GLY A 91 12.73 2.83 -3.33
N TYR A 92 13.80 2.66 -4.10
CA TYR A 92 15.17 2.81 -3.62
C TYR A 92 15.79 4.17 -3.97
N GLY A 93 15.84 5.07 -2.99
CA GLY A 93 16.56 6.35 -3.13
C GLY A 93 18.07 6.20 -3.41
N ALA A 94 18.65 5.05 -3.05
CA ALA A 94 20.07 4.74 -3.33
C ALA A 94 20.39 4.67 -4.83
N ARG A 95 19.38 4.44 -5.69
CA ARG A 95 19.53 4.43 -7.14
C ARG A 95 19.61 5.85 -7.73
N ARG A 96 19.27 6.90 -6.96
CA ARG A 96 19.36 8.32 -7.36
C ARG A 96 18.69 8.60 -8.71
N GLY A 97 17.53 8.00 -8.94
CA GLY A 97 16.79 8.11 -10.20
C GLY A 97 17.47 7.51 -11.44
N ARG A 98 18.55 6.73 -11.29
CA ARG A 98 19.17 6.02 -12.42
C ARG A 98 18.17 5.04 -13.04
N GLY A 99 18.19 4.99 -14.37
CA GLY A 99 17.30 4.13 -15.13
C GLY A 99 17.71 2.66 -15.09
N VAL A 100 16.75 1.77 -15.33
CA VAL A 100 17.00 0.33 -15.49
C VAL A 100 17.89 0.07 -16.70
N GLU A 101 18.89 -0.80 -16.51
CA GLU A 101 19.86 -1.18 -17.53
C GLU A 101 19.43 -2.46 -18.26
N ARG A 102 18.60 -3.29 -17.62
CA ARG A 102 17.99 -4.49 -18.22
C ARG A 102 16.63 -4.81 -17.63
N VAL A 103 15.85 -5.62 -18.36
CA VAL A 103 14.61 -6.25 -17.87
C VAL A 103 14.93 -7.71 -17.53
N ALA A 104 14.81 -8.08 -16.26
CA ALA A 104 15.01 -9.46 -15.79
C ALA A 104 13.74 -10.30 -16.01
N ASP A 105 12.58 -9.73 -15.75
CA ASP A 105 11.27 -10.34 -15.98
C ASP A 105 10.20 -9.26 -16.15
N PRO A 106 9.13 -9.52 -16.93
CA PRO A 106 8.11 -8.52 -17.23
C PRO A 106 7.27 -8.20 -16.00
N VAL A 107 6.78 -6.96 -15.97
CA VAL A 107 5.88 -6.42 -14.94
C VAL A 107 4.51 -6.12 -15.54
N SER A 108 3.47 -6.23 -14.74
CA SER A 108 2.08 -6.18 -15.21
C SER A 108 1.15 -5.49 -14.21
N VAL A 109 0.07 -4.92 -14.74
CA VAL A 109 -1.14 -4.61 -14.00
C VAL A 109 -2.17 -5.71 -14.22
N ARG A 110 -2.81 -6.17 -13.15
CA ARG A 110 -3.72 -7.32 -13.14
C ARG A 110 -5.02 -6.96 -12.42
N ALA A 111 -6.14 -7.33 -13.02
CA ALA A 111 -7.47 -7.00 -12.56
C ALA A 111 -8.32 -8.25 -12.36
N ILE A 112 -9.09 -8.28 -11.28
CA ILE A 112 -10.16 -9.24 -11.02
C ILE A 112 -11.47 -8.46 -10.85
N ALA A 113 -12.45 -8.73 -11.69
CA ALA A 113 -13.81 -8.23 -11.57
C ALA A 113 -14.69 -9.29 -10.90
N LEU A 114 -15.54 -8.86 -9.96
CA LEU A 114 -16.51 -9.69 -9.27
C LEU A 114 -17.89 -9.04 -9.34
N ARG A 115 -18.92 -9.85 -9.54
CA ARG A 115 -20.33 -9.42 -9.52
C ARG A 115 -21.18 -10.49 -8.85
N ALA A 116 -22.02 -10.11 -7.89
CA ALA A 116 -22.99 -11.00 -7.26
C ALA A 116 -24.40 -10.68 -7.73
N GLY A 117 -25.09 -11.68 -8.29
CA GLY A 117 -26.43 -11.52 -8.85
C GLY A 117 -26.48 -10.42 -9.93
N SER A 118 -27.52 -9.58 -9.88
CA SER A 118 -27.68 -8.42 -10.77
C SER A 118 -27.00 -7.14 -10.24
N GLY A 119 -26.20 -7.24 -9.17
CA GLY A 119 -25.52 -6.11 -8.57
C GLY A 119 -24.47 -5.48 -9.51
N PRO A 120 -24.06 -4.23 -9.27
CA PRO A 120 -22.93 -3.64 -9.96
C PRO A 120 -21.61 -4.37 -9.64
N PRO A 121 -20.67 -4.48 -10.60
CA PRO A 121 -19.40 -5.15 -10.36
C PRO A 121 -18.47 -4.32 -9.47
N VAL A 122 -17.54 -5.01 -8.82
CA VAL A 122 -16.36 -4.46 -8.15
C VAL A 122 -15.12 -4.98 -8.87
N VAL A 123 -14.08 -4.16 -9.01
CA VAL A 123 -12.80 -4.55 -9.61
C VAL A 123 -11.67 -4.31 -8.61
N LEU A 124 -10.91 -5.37 -8.32
CA LEU A 124 -9.61 -5.28 -7.65
C LEU A 124 -8.52 -5.15 -8.72
N LEU A 125 -7.70 -4.11 -8.61
CA LEU A 125 -6.61 -3.79 -9.54
C LEU A 125 -5.29 -3.76 -8.77
N SER A 126 -4.43 -4.75 -9.01
CA SER A 126 -3.07 -4.78 -8.47
C SER A 126 -2.05 -4.57 -9.57
N ALA A 127 -0.99 -3.80 -9.31
CA ALA A 127 0.10 -3.62 -10.25
C ALA A 127 1.45 -3.94 -9.62
N ASP A 128 2.36 -4.43 -10.45
CA ASP A 128 3.79 -4.49 -10.16
C ASP A 128 4.33 -3.06 -10.12
N LEU A 129 4.18 -2.44 -8.95
CA LEU A 129 4.58 -1.08 -8.61
C LEU A 129 5.04 -1.06 -7.16
N CYS A 130 5.90 -0.12 -6.82
CA CYS A 130 6.17 0.20 -5.43
C CYS A 130 4.89 0.73 -4.76
N LEU A 131 4.18 1.66 -5.40
CA LEU A 131 2.97 2.27 -4.83
C LEU A 131 2.15 2.97 -5.91
N TRP A 132 0.92 3.36 -5.56
CA TRP A 132 0.13 4.31 -6.34
C TRP A 132 0.31 5.72 -5.81
N VAL A 133 0.29 6.69 -6.69
CA VAL A 133 0.12 8.11 -6.35
C VAL A 133 -1.30 8.56 -6.71
N SER A 134 -1.85 9.49 -5.93
CA SER A 134 -3.29 9.83 -5.98
C SER A 134 -3.75 10.36 -7.34
N ASP A 135 -2.90 11.09 -8.06
CA ASP A 135 -3.24 11.66 -9.36
C ASP A 135 -3.30 10.60 -10.46
N VAL A 136 -2.43 9.59 -10.41
CA VAL A 136 -2.45 8.42 -11.31
C VAL A 136 -3.70 7.57 -11.05
N SER A 137 -3.98 7.24 -9.79
CA SER A 137 -5.18 6.45 -9.47
C SER A 137 -6.47 7.21 -9.78
N ALA A 138 -6.49 8.53 -9.58
CA ALA A 138 -7.61 9.38 -9.99
C ALA A 138 -7.76 9.44 -11.52
N ALA A 139 -6.66 9.49 -12.28
CA ALA A 139 -6.72 9.42 -13.74
C ALA A 139 -7.28 8.08 -14.24
N ILE A 140 -6.88 6.96 -13.62
CA ILE A 140 -7.46 5.63 -13.91
C ILE A 140 -8.95 5.63 -13.58
N ALA A 141 -9.34 6.10 -12.39
CA ALA A 141 -10.74 6.16 -11.98
C ALA A 141 -11.60 7.02 -12.91
N ARG A 142 -11.07 8.15 -13.42
CA ARG A 142 -11.74 8.97 -14.43
C ARG A 142 -11.87 8.23 -15.76
N ALA A 143 -10.85 7.50 -16.19
CA ALA A 143 -10.83 6.76 -17.46
C ALA A 143 -11.81 5.58 -17.52
N VAL A 144 -12.35 5.14 -16.37
CA VAL A 144 -13.30 4.03 -16.27
C VAL A 144 -14.66 4.45 -15.68
N ALA A 145 -14.85 5.75 -15.41
CA ALA A 145 -15.99 6.26 -14.64
C ALA A 145 -17.35 6.03 -15.32
N ASP A 146 -17.36 5.86 -16.64
CA ASP A 146 -18.53 5.58 -17.48
C ASP A 146 -19.12 4.18 -17.22
N PHE A 147 -18.33 3.21 -16.76
CA PHE A 147 -18.79 1.84 -16.50
C PHE A 147 -18.40 1.29 -15.12
N LEU A 148 -17.51 1.95 -14.37
CA LEU A 148 -17.10 1.54 -13.03
C LEU A 148 -16.84 2.77 -12.14
N PRO A 149 -17.71 3.10 -11.18
CA PRO A 149 -17.49 4.24 -10.30
C PRO A 149 -16.30 3.99 -9.36
N ARG A 150 -15.57 5.06 -8.98
CA ARG A 150 -14.38 4.98 -8.10
C ARG A 150 -14.54 4.09 -6.86
N ARG A 151 -15.70 4.14 -6.20
CA ARG A 151 -15.98 3.33 -4.99
C ARG A 151 -15.97 1.82 -5.26
N ARG A 152 -16.05 1.39 -6.51
CA ARG A 152 -16.03 -0.01 -6.95
C ARG A 152 -14.66 -0.44 -7.51
N LEU A 153 -13.69 0.47 -7.56
CA LEU A 153 -12.34 0.20 -8.03
C LEU A 153 -11.39 0.19 -6.82
N TYR A 154 -11.01 -1.01 -6.39
CA TYR A 154 -10.10 -1.23 -5.29
C TYR A 154 -8.68 -1.39 -5.82
N PHE A 155 -7.76 -0.55 -5.35
CA PHE A 155 -6.38 -0.57 -5.79
C PHE A 155 -5.51 -1.38 -4.81
N ALA A 156 -4.48 -2.02 -5.34
CA ALA A 156 -3.40 -2.63 -4.57
C ALA A 156 -2.10 -2.54 -5.38
N ALA A 157 -0.96 -2.79 -4.75
CA ALA A 157 0.31 -2.94 -5.42
C ALA A 157 1.06 -4.14 -4.86
N THR A 158 2.06 -4.64 -5.59
CA THR A 158 2.98 -5.67 -5.06
C THR A 158 4.02 -5.11 -4.10
N HIS A 159 4.17 -3.77 -4.07
CA HIS A 159 5.21 -3.04 -3.36
C HIS A 159 6.62 -3.41 -3.77
N ASP A 160 6.81 -3.57 -5.07
CA ASP A 160 8.08 -3.93 -5.68
C ASP A 160 8.96 -2.70 -5.92
N HIS A 161 10.17 -2.73 -5.36
CA HIS A 161 11.14 -1.63 -5.47
C HIS A 161 11.96 -1.67 -6.77
N SER A 162 11.82 -2.73 -7.57
CA SER A 162 12.44 -2.90 -8.90
C SER A 162 11.42 -2.79 -10.05
N ALA A 163 10.18 -2.43 -9.72
CA ALA A 163 9.14 -2.07 -10.66
C ALA A 163 9.33 -0.65 -11.25
N PRO A 164 8.61 -0.29 -12.34
CA PRO A 164 8.64 1.05 -12.94
C PRO A 164 8.53 2.18 -11.92
N GLY A 165 9.16 3.31 -12.22
CA GLY A 165 9.01 4.59 -11.54
C GLY A 165 8.67 5.71 -12.52
N GLY A 166 9.04 6.94 -12.18
CA GLY A 166 8.80 8.10 -13.06
C GLY A 166 7.33 8.50 -13.18
N TYR A 167 6.50 8.13 -12.20
CA TYR A 167 5.09 8.52 -12.11
C TYR A 167 4.78 9.38 -10.89
N ALA A 168 5.75 9.66 -10.03
CA ALA A 168 5.59 10.52 -8.87
C ALA A 168 6.15 11.92 -9.14
N ASP A 169 5.52 12.94 -8.54
CA ASP A 169 5.99 14.33 -8.54
C ASP A 169 6.83 14.66 -7.30
N GLY A 170 7.44 15.84 -7.30
CA GLY A 170 8.15 16.41 -6.15
C GLY A 170 9.66 16.43 -6.29
N PRO A 171 10.35 17.46 -5.74
CA PRO A 171 11.81 17.54 -5.77
C PRO A 171 12.49 16.32 -5.13
N ALA A 172 11.99 15.82 -3.99
CA ALA A 172 12.58 14.68 -3.31
C ALA A 172 12.45 13.39 -4.15
N ALA A 173 11.26 13.14 -4.71
CA ALA A 173 11.03 12.00 -5.59
C ALA A 173 11.85 12.10 -6.87
N ALA A 174 11.97 13.28 -7.47
CA ALA A 174 12.76 13.48 -8.68
C ALA A 174 14.26 13.16 -8.47
N ILE A 175 14.81 13.55 -7.33
CA ILE A 175 16.22 13.29 -6.98
C ILE A 175 16.43 11.82 -6.60
N ALA A 176 15.56 11.25 -5.76
CA ALA A 176 15.74 9.91 -5.21
C ALA A 176 15.30 8.80 -6.18
N MET A 177 14.13 8.98 -6.81
CA MET A 177 13.41 7.98 -7.60
C MET A 177 13.32 8.33 -9.09
N GLY A 178 13.89 9.47 -9.51
CA GLY A 178 13.90 9.92 -10.90
C GLY A 178 12.70 10.79 -11.25
N ALA A 179 12.91 11.74 -12.17
CA ALA A 179 11.89 12.69 -12.58
C ALA A 179 10.66 12.02 -13.22
N ARG A 180 9.49 12.64 -13.01
CA ARG A 180 8.24 12.22 -13.64
C ARG A 180 8.35 12.24 -15.16
N ARG A 181 7.84 11.19 -15.80
CA ARG A 181 7.80 11.03 -17.26
C ARG A 181 6.35 10.89 -17.72
N PRO A 182 5.73 11.92 -18.32
CA PRO A 182 4.33 11.91 -18.72
C PRO A 182 3.93 10.73 -19.61
N ALA A 183 4.83 10.26 -20.48
CA ALA A 183 4.59 9.08 -21.32
C ALA A 183 4.42 7.79 -20.51
N LEU A 184 5.22 7.60 -19.45
CA LEU A 184 5.10 6.43 -18.56
C LEU A 184 3.79 6.48 -17.77
N VAL A 185 3.43 7.66 -17.28
CA VAL A 185 2.14 7.89 -16.59
C VAL A 185 0.97 7.58 -17.51
N SER A 186 0.97 8.12 -18.73
CA SER A 186 -0.10 7.89 -19.72
C SER A 186 -0.23 6.41 -20.07
N ALA A 187 0.90 5.73 -20.27
CA ALA A 187 0.93 4.29 -20.52
C ALA A 187 0.36 3.50 -19.33
N LEU A 188 0.76 3.81 -18.10
CA LEU A 188 0.26 3.17 -16.90
C LEU A 188 -1.26 3.34 -16.77
N VAL A 189 -1.77 4.58 -16.90
CA VAL A 189 -3.21 4.86 -16.85
C VAL A 189 -3.97 4.09 -17.93
N LYS A 190 -3.47 4.09 -19.16
CA LYS A 190 -4.07 3.38 -20.30
C LYS A 190 -4.12 1.88 -20.06
N GLN A 191 -3.01 1.26 -19.64
CA GLN A 191 -2.94 -0.18 -19.40
C GLN A 191 -3.79 -0.61 -18.20
N SER A 192 -3.82 0.18 -17.13
CA SER A 192 -4.70 -0.05 -15.99
C SER A 192 -6.18 0.01 -16.39
N ALA A 193 -6.62 1.04 -17.12
CA ALA A 193 -8.00 1.13 -17.61
C ALA A 193 -8.35 -0.02 -18.58
N ALA A 194 -7.41 -0.44 -19.43
CA ALA A 194 -7.59 -1.57 -20.32
C ALA A 194 -7.70 -2.91 -19.56
N ALA A 195 -6.96 -3.09 -18.46
CA ALA A 195 -7.07 -4.26 -17.59
C ALA A 195 -8.45 -4.30 -16.90
N VAL A 196 -8.92 -3.17 -16.36
CA VAL A 196 -10.26 -3.06 -15.76
C VAL A 196 -11.34 -3.41 -16.79
N ARG A 197 -11.30 -2.81 -17.98
CA ARG A 197 -12.27 -3.07 -19.05
C ARG A 197 -12.28 -4.53 -19.48
N ALA A 198 -11.09 -5.13 -19.66
CA ALA A 198 -10.97 -6.52 -20.06
C ALA A 198 -11.48 -7.50 -18.98
N ALA A 199 -11.17 -7.25 -17.70
CA ALA A 199 -11.69 -8.08 -16.60
C ALA A 199 -13.22 -8.01 -16.51
N LEU A 200 -13.82 -6.85 -16.77
CA LEU A 200 -15.28 -6.71 -16.82
C LEU A 200 -15.90 -7.41 -18.03
N ALA A 201 -15.25 -7.38 -19.19
CA ALA A 201 -15.69 -8.09 -20.39
C ALA A 201 -15.58 -9.62 -20.25
N ASP A 202 -14.70 -10.10 -19.38
CA ASP A 202 -14.47 -11.52 -19.09
C ASP A 202 -15.36 -12.08 -17.95
N LEU A 203 -16.34 -11.30 -17.46
CA LEU A 203 -17.26 -11.77 -16.42
C LEU A 203 -18.05 -13.00 -16.88
N ALA A 204 -17.80 -14.14 -16.24
CA ALA A 204 -18.50 -15.40 -16.47
C ALA A 204 -18.95 -16.03 -15.14
N PRO A 205 -19.99 -16.89 -15.12
CA PRO A 205 -20.41 -17.60 -13.92
C PRO A 205 -19.24 -18.31 -13.23
N ALA A 206 -19.12 -18.07 -11.93
CA ALA A 206 -18.00 -18.51 -11.13
C ALA A 206 -18.43 -18.82 -9.70
N ALA A 207 -17.51 -19.36 -8.92
CA ALA A 207 -17.62 -19.54 -7.49
C ALA A 207 -16.30 -19.17 -6.82
N LEU A 208 -16.34 -18.83 -5.54
CA LEU A 208 -15.17 -18.39 -4.79
C LEU A 208 -14.92 -19.21 -3.54
N ARG A 209 -13.70 -19.18 -3.04
CA ARG A 209 -13.35 -19.75 -1.74
C ARG A 209 -12.14 -19.03 -1.19
N HIS A 210 -12.03 -18.91 0.13
CA HIS A 210 -10.76 -18.45 0.71
C HIS A 210 -10.08 -19.51 1.56
N ALA A 211 -8.76 -19.39 1.64
CA ALA A 211 -7.90 -20.14 2.51
C ALA A 211 -6.84 -19.20 3.07
N SER A 212 -6.29 -19.54 4.24
CA SER A 212 -5.14 -18.85 4.77
C SER A 212 -4.31 -19.79 5.65
N ALA A 213 -3.01 -19.52 5.75
CA ALA A 213 -2.16 -20.14 6.74
C ALA A 213 -0.97 -19.23 7.09
N PRO A 214 -0.42 -19.39 8.30
CA PRO A 214 0.80 -18.68 8.67
C PRO A 214 2.00 -19.16 7.85
N ALA A 215 2.86 -18.21 7.50
CA ALA A 215 4.13 -18.44 6.81
C ALA A 215 5.27 -17.62 7.45
N PRO A 216 5.54 -17.78 8.76
CA PRO A 216 6.51 -16.96 9.50
C PRO A 216 7.94 -17.10 8.99
N GLN A 217 8.27 -18.22 8.33
CA GLN A 217 9.62 -18.47 7.82
C GLN A 217 10.03 -17.56 6.65
N PHE A 218 9.07 -16.86 6.03
CA PHE A 218 9.29 -16.04 4.83
C PHE A 218 9.24 -14.53 5.09
N VAL A 219 9.03 -14.13 6.36
CA VAL A 219 8.96 -12.73 6.78
C VAL A 219 9.72 -12.53 8.08
N ARG A 220 10.35 -11.37 8.23
CA ARG A 220 11.02 -10.96 9.48
C ARG A 220 10.73 -9.52 9.80
N ASN A 221 10.80 -9.19 11.08
CA ASN A 221 10.82 -7.80 11.50
C ASN A 221 12.17 -7.17 11.17
N ARG A 222 12.17 -6.16 10.29
CA ARG A 222 13.37 -5.42 9.87
C ARG A 222 13.66 -4.23 10.78
N THR A 223 12.70 -3.82 11.61
CA THR A 223 12.81 -2.68 12.54
C THR A 223 13.27 -3.12 13.93
N ARG A 224 12.57 -4.10 14.54
CA ARG A 224 12.88 -4.61 15.88
C ARG A 224 12.81 -6.13 15.94
N ARG A 225 13.95 -6.78 16.19
CA ARG A 225 14.05 -8.25 16.29
C ARG A 225 13.13 -8.77 17.40
N GLY A 226 12.46 -9.89 17.14
CA GLY A 226 11.60 -10.58 18.11
C GLY A 226 10.18 -10.01 18.25
N VAL A 227 9.88 -8.86 17.65
CA VAL A 227 8.50 -8.35 17.60
C VAL A 227 7.74 -9.07 16.48
N PRO A 228 6.66 -9.80 16.78
CA PRO A 228 5.90 -10.57 15.79
C PRO A 228 5.21 -9.65 14.79
N LEU A 229 5.02 -10.17 13.59
CA LEU A 229 4.44 -9.50 12.44
C LEU A 229 3.24 -10.29 11.92
N ASP A 230 2.44 -9.65 11.07
CA ASP A 230 1.47 -10.35 10.26
C ASP A 230 2.21 -11.27 9.27
N ASP A 231 2.07 -12.57 9.50
CA ASP A 231 2.68 -13.66 8.74
C ASP A 231 1.64 -14.49 7.98
N GLU A 232 0.40 -14.03 7.91
CA GLU A 232 -0.69 -14.75 7.28
C GLU A 232 -0.56 -14.68 5.74
N LEU A 233 -0.44 -15.84 5.11
CA LEU A 233 -0.55 -15.99 3.66
C LEU A 233 -2.00 -16.32 3.32
N THR A 234 -2.67 -15.43 2.60
CA THR A 234 -4.09 -15.58 2.24
C THR A 234 -4.27 -15.87 0.75
N LEU A 235 -5.29 -16.65 0.43
CA LEU A 235 -5.72 -16.98 -0.92
C LEU A 235 -7.22 -16.75 -1.03
N LEU A 236 -7.64 -15.94 -1.99
CA LEU A 236 -8.97 -16.01 -2.61
C LEU A 236 -8.83 -16.77 -3.93
N GLU A 237 -9.44 -17.94 -3.98
CA GLU A 237 -9.50 -18.78 -5.15
C GLU A 237 -10.85 -18.57 -5.85
N LEU A 238 -10.79 -18.28 -7.15
CA LEU A 238 -11.96 -18.13 -8.03
C LEU A 238 -11.94 -19.25 -9.05
N ARG A 239 -13.11 -19.80 -9.35
CA ARG A 239 -13.27 -20.84 -10.36
C ARG A 239 -14.50 -20.55 -11.22
N LYS A 240 -14.29 -20.33 -12.51
CA LYS A 240 -15.39 -20.25 -13.50
C LYS A 240 -15.99 -21.63 -13.74
N ASN A 241 -17.21 -21.69 -14.24
CA ASN A 241 -17.86 -22.95 -14.62
C ASN A 241 -17.14 -23.71 -15.74
N THR A 242 -16.29 -23.02 -16.51
CA THR A 242 -15.39 -23.62 -17.51
C THR A 242 -14.24 -24.42 -16.89
N GLY A 243 -14.03 -24.32 -15.56
CA GLY A 243 -12.90 -24.89 -14.85
C GLY A 243 -11.68 -23.96 -14.76
N GLU A 244 -11.70 -22.82 -15.46
CA GLU A 244 -10.66 -21.80 -15.39
C GLU A 244 -10.58 -21.22 -13.96
N ARG A 245 -9.36 -21.07 -13.43
CA ARG A 245 -9.13 -20.61 -12.05
C ARG A 245 -8.30 -19.33 -12.02
N ALA A 246 -8.63 -18.44 -11.09
CA ALA A 246 -7.80 -17.30 -10.73
C ALA A 246 -7.49 -17.32 -9.23
N ALA A 247 -6.33 -16.78 -8.86
CA ALA A 247 -5.91 -16.64 -7.47
C ALA A 247 -5.63 -15.17 -7.15
N LEU A 248 -6.15 -14.68 -6.03
CA LEU A 248 -5.69 -13.45 -5.39
C LEU A 248 -4.98 -13.83 -4.10
N VAL A 249 -3.70 -13.46 -4.00
CA VAL A 249 -2.82 -13.79 -2.88
C VAL A 249 -2.41 -12.52 -2.16
N THR A 250 -2.49 -12.51 -0.83
CA THR A 250 -1.95 -11.42 0.01
C THR A 250 -0.92 -11.98 0.98
N TYR A 251 0.21 -11.28 1.10
CA TYR A 251 1.26 -11.58 2.07
C TYR A 251 2.03 -10.30 2.44
N SER A 252 2.51 -10.23 3.67
CA SER A 252 3.01 -8.98 4.28
C SER A 252 4.53 -8.76 4.17
N ALA A 253 5.29 -9.63 3.50
CA ALA A 253 6.72 -9.36 3.26
C ALA A 253 6.92 -8.22 2.22
N HIS A 254 7.87 -7.31 2.46
CA HIS A 254 8.31 -6.34 1.44
C HIS A 254 8.87 -7.04 0.20
N ALA A 255 8.51 -6.60 -1.01
CA ALA A 255 9.13 -7.03 -2.26
C ALA A 255 10.45 -6.28 -2.52
N THR A 256 11.45 -6.63 -1.69
CA THR A 256 12.81 -6.06 -1.69
C THR A 256 13.86 -7.17 -1.64
N VAL A 257 13.62 -8.29 -2.33
CA VAL A 257 14.65 -9.33 -2.44
C VAL A 257 15.68 -8.90 -3.48
N VAL A 258 15.23 -8.25 -4.56
CA VAL A 258 16.08 -7.54 -5.52
C VAL A 258 16.56 -6.24 -4.91
N GLY A 259 17.84 -6.21 -4.51
CA GLY A 259 18.41 -5.09 -3.78
C GLY A 259 18.63 -3.82 -4.58
N SER A 260 18.91 -2.74 -3.86
CA SER A 260 19.12 -1.40 -4.42
C SER A 260 20.36 -1.28 -5.32
N GLY A 261 21.33 -2.19 -5.20
CA GLY A 261 22.54 -2.23 -6.02
C GLY A 261 22.31 -2.68 -7.47
N LEU A 262 21.16 -3.28 -7.78
CA LEU A 262 20.80 -3.72 -9.13
C LEU A 262 19.92 -2.68 -9.82
N LEU A 263 20.27 -2.31 -11.06
CA LEU A 263 19.43 -1.47 -11.93
C LEU A 263 18.69 -2.33 -12.95
N VAL A 264 17.73 -3.10 -12.44
CA VAL A 264 16.95 -4.05 -13.24
C VAL A 264 15.47 -3.76 -13.07
N CYS A 265 14.70 -3.95 -14.14
CA CYS A 265 13.26 -4.13 -14.02
C CYS A 265 12.98 -5.60 -13.71
N SER A 266 12.26 -5.88 -12.63
CA SER A 266 11.83 -7.21 -12.20
C SER A 266 10.48 -7.07 -11.50
N ALA A 267 9.71 -8.17 -11.42
CA ALA A 267 8.52 -8.26 -10.59
C ALA A 267 8.79 -8.87 -9.19
N ASP A 268 10.06 -9.02 -8.80
CA ASP A 268 10.57 -9.60 -7.54
C ASP A 268 9.90 -10.97 -7.20
N TYR A 269 9.85 -11.35 -5.94
CA TYR A 269 9.22 -12.59 -5.49
C TYR A 269 7.71 -12.65 -5.80
N PRO A 270 6.92 -11.53 -5.78
CA PRO A 270 5.52 -11.57 -6.20
C PRO A 270 5.35 -12.03 -7.65
N GLY A 271 6.24 -11.60 -8.54
CA GLY A 271 6.31 -12.07 -9.93
C GLY A 271 6.56 -13.56 -10.03
N ALA A 272 7.56 -14.07 -9.31
CA ALA A 272 7.87 -15.49 -9.31
C ALA A 272 6.75 -16.34 -8.71
N LEU A 273 6.07 -15.86 -7.66
CA LEU A 273 4.90 -16.49 -7.08
C LEU A 273 3.79 -16.63 -8.12
N ARG A 274 3.42 -15.54 -8.79
CA ARG A 274 2.36 -15.54 -9.80
C ARG A 274 2.67 -16.48 -10.96
N ARG A 275 3.89 -16.40 -11.52
CA ARG A 275 4.34 -17.28 -12.61
C ARG A 275 4.28 -18.75 -12.21
N ARG A 276 4.62 -19.10 -10.97
CA ARG A 276 4.54 -20.48 -10.50
C ARG A 276 3.09 -20.96 -10.37
N LEU A 277 2.18 -20.13 -9.85
CA LEU A 277 0.76 -20.47 -9.79
C LEU A 277 0.18 -20.67 -11.20
N GLU A 278 0.52 -19.78 -12.13
CA GLU A 278 0.07 -19.86 -13.51
C GLU A 278 0.59 -21.13 -14.21
N ALA A 279 1.88 -21.44 -14.04
CA ALA A 279 2.48 -22.69 -14.50
C ALA A 279 1.87 -23.95 -13.85
N LYS A 280 1.11 -23.81 -12.77
CA LYS A 280 0.39 -24.89 -12.06
C LYS A 280 -1.12 -24.88 -12.31
N GLY A 281 -1.55 -24.18 -13.36
CA GLY A 281 -2.91 -24.27 -13.89
C GLY A 281 -3.90 -23.26 -13.32
N TYR A 282 -3.41 -22.15 -12.77
CA TYR A 282 -4.21 -20.92 -12.66
C TYR A 282 -4.10 -20.15 -13.98
N ALA A 283 -5.19 -19.59 -14.48
CA ALA A 283 -5.17 -18.74 -15.66
C ALA A 283 -4.68 -17.32 -15.35
N LEU A 284 -4.91 -16.86 -14.12
CA LEU A 284 -4.34 -15.62 -13.60
C LEU A 284 -4.01 -15.76 -12.11
N ALA A 285 -2.83 -15.27 -11.71
CA ALA A 285 -2.53 -15.01 -10.31
C ALA A 285 -2.35 -13.50 -10.05
N VAL A 286 -2.92 -12.98 -8.99
CA VAL A 286 -2.78 -11.58 -8.55
C VAL A 286 -2.15 -11.60 -7.18
N PHE A 287 -1.16 -10.73 -6.95
CA PHE A 287 -0.57 -10.52 -5.64
C PHE A 287 -0.91 -9.11 -5.16
N CYS A 288 -1.35 -8.99 -3.92
CA CYS A 288 -1.54 -7.73 -3.22
C CYS A 288 -0.60 -7.70 -2.02
N ALA A 289 0.19 -6.65 -1.87
CA ALA A 289 0.99 -6.49 -0.67
C ALA A 289 0.06 -6.34 0.55
N GLY A 290 0.36 -7.11 1.60
CA GLY A 290 -0.28 -6.98 2.89
C GLY A 290 0.16 -5.72 3.63
N SER A 291 0.38 -5.83 4.94
CA SER A 291 0.91 -4.73 5.74
C SER A 291 2.42 -4.86 5.86
N THR A 292 3.16 -4.11 5.03
CA THR A 292 4.60 -4.33 4.81
C THR A 292 5.52 -3.46 5.68
N GLY A 293 4.98 -2.54 6.50
CA GLY A 293 5.74 -1.44 7.12
C GLY A 293 7.06 -1.89 7.78
N GLN A 294 6.99 -2.82 8.73
CA GLN A 294 8.18 -3.36 9.44
C GLN A 294 8.63 -4.73 8.91
N ALA A 295 7.99 -5.22 7.84
CA ALA A 295 8.14 -6.58 7.35
C ALA A 295 9.17 -6.63 6.23
N GLY A 296 10.24 -7.41 6.42
CA GLY A 296 11.23 -7.72 5.40
C GLY A 296 11.12 -9.17 4.92
N PRO A 297 11.48 -9.46 3.65
CA PRO A 297 11.42 -10.81 3.12
C PRO A 297 12.53 -11.69 3.68
N VAL A 298 12.25 -12.99 3.80
CA VAL A 298 13.23 -14.03 4.13
C VAL A 298 13.20 -15.10 3.05
N PRO A 299 14.09 -15.06 2.06
CA PRO A 299 14.23 -16.14 1.10
C PRO A 299 14.60 -17.47 1.77
N PRO A 300 14.19 -18.62 1.21
CA PRO A 300 14.56 -19.95 1.72
C PRO A 300 16.06 -20.14 1.94
N ALA A 301 16.44 -20.99 2.88
CA ALA A 301 17.84 -21.25 3.24
C ALA A 301 18.68 -21.74 2.05
N GLU A 302 18.12 -22.60 1.21
CA GLU A 302 18.72 -23.08 -0.06
C GLU A 302 19.04 -21.97 -1.07
N ALA A 303 18.49 -20.76 -0.91
CA ALA A 303 18.85 -19.59 -1.72
C ALA A 303 20.00 -18.76 -1.12
N ARG A 304 20.60 -19.20 0.00
CA ARG A 304 21.75 -18.52 0.61
C ARG A 304 22.94 -18.55 -0.36
N GLY A 305 23.55 -17.38 -0.58
CA GLY A 305 24.70 -17.22 -1.48
C GLY A 305 24.35 -17.09 -2.96
N ALA A 306 23.08 -17.29 -3.34
CA ALA A 306 22.61 -16.99 -4.69
C ALA A 306 22.48 -15.47 -4.92
N ASP A 307 22.45 -15.07 -6.19
CA ASP A 307 22.11 -13.70 -6.56
C ASP A 307 20.67 -13.34 -6.19
N ASP A 308 20.38 -12.04 -6.14
CA ASP A 308 19.09 -11.53 -5.70
C ASP A 308 17.90 -11.98 -6.57
N LEU A 309 18.08 -12.12 -7.89
CA LEU A 309 17.00 -12.55 -8.78
C LEU A 309 16.65 -14.02 -8.53
N LEU A 310 17.66 -14.86 -8.33
CA LEU A 310 17.43 -16.25 -7.95
C LEU A 310 16.81 -16.34 -6.54
N ARG A 311 17.25 -15.53 -5.58
CA ARG A 311 16.63 -15.46 -4.25
C ARG A 311 15.16 -15.04 -4.31
N ALA A 312 14.83 -14.03 -5.11
CA ALA A 312 13.46 -13.56 -5.32
C ALA A 312 12.61 -14.68 -5.94
N ARG A 313 13.16 -15.35 -6.96
CA ARG A 313 12.53 -16.51 -7.58
C ARG A 313 12.24 -17.62 -6.56
N ARG A 314 13.21 -18.03 -5.75
CA ARG A 314 13.06 -19.10 -4.76
C ARG A 314 12.03 -18.75 -3.69
N LEU A 315 12.00 -17.50 -3.21
CA LEU A 315 10.98 -17.05 -2.28
C LEU A 315 9.58 -17.10 -2.89
N GLY A 316 9.42 -16.58 -4.10
CA GLY A 316 8.13 -16.62 -4.80
C GLY A 316 7.65 -18.04 -5.06
N GLU A 317 8.57 -18.92 -5.49
CA GLU A 317 8.26 -20.34 -5.70
C GLU A 317 7.80 -21.04 -4.41
N ALA A 318 8.50 -20.80 -3.30
CA ALA A 318 8.16 -21.39 -2.00
C ALA A 318 6.79 -20.90 -1.47
N LEU A 319 6.49 -19.60 -1.60
CA LEU A 319 5.19 -19.05 -1.24
C LEU A 319 4.08 -19.61 -2.13
N ALA A 320 4.30 -19.71 -3.44
CA ALA A 320 3.31 -20.33 -4.35
C ALA A 320 3.07 -21.80 -4.03
N ASP A 321 4.09 -22.57 -3.62
CA ASP A 321 3.89 -23.96 -3.17
C ASP A 321 3.01 -24.04 -1.91
N ARG A 322 3.15 -23.07 -0.99
CA ARG A 322 2.26 -22.96 0.18
C ARG A 322 0.83 -22.62 -0.23
N VAL A 323 0.63 -21.70 -1.17
CA VAL A 323 -0.69 -21.39 -1.74
C VAL A 323 -1.31 -22.63 -2.39
N LEU A 324 -0.55 -23.38 -3.19
CA LEU A 324 -1.03 -24.61 -3.83
C LEU A 324 -1.38 -25.70 -2.80
N ALA A 325 -0.60 -25.81 -1.72
CA ALA A 325 -0.92 -26.71 -0.62
C ALA A 325 -2.21 -26.28 0.09
N LEU A 326 -2.41 -24.97 0.32
CA LEU A 326 -3.65 -24.44 0.89
C LEU A 326 -4.86 -24.74 0.01
N ALA A 327 -4.77 -24.48 -1.29
CA ALA A 327 -5.84 -24.75 -2.24
C ALA A 327 -6.24 -26.23 -2.28
N ARG A 328 -5.26 -27.15 -2.28
CA ARG A 328 -5.50 -28.60 -2.25
C ARG A 328 -6.04 -29.10 -0.91
N GLY A 329 -5.53 -28.55 0.19
CA GLY A 329 -5.94 -28.96 1.54
C GLY A 329 -7.31 -28.41 1.95
N ASN A 330 -7.75 -27.30 1.35
CA ASN A 330 -9.04 -26.70 1.67
C ASN A 330 -10.18 -27.58 1.16
N GLN A 331 -10.97 -28.12 2.09
CA GLN A 331 -12.16 -28.93 1.81
C GLN A 331 -13.46 -28.10 1.83
N ALA A 332 -13.39 -26.81 2.15
CA ALA A 332 -14.57 -25.96 2.13
C ALA A 332 -15.14 -25.90 0.69
N PRO A 333 -16.48 -25.92 0.54
CA PRO A 333 -17.12 -25.77 -0.75
C PRO A 333 -16.80 -24.40 -1.33
N PHE A 334 -16.88 -24.29 -2.66
CA PHE A 334 -16.88 -22.99 -3.29
C PHE A 334 -18.24 -22.31 -3.06
N GLU A 335 -18.22 -21.05 -2.66
CA GLU A 335 -19.37 -20.18 -2.49
C GLU A 335 -19.80 -19.65 -3.87
N GLU A 336 -20.96 -20.10 -4.33
CA GLU A 336 -21.56 -19.68 -5.60
C GLU A 336 -22.37 -18.39 -5.48
N GLU A 337 -22.88 -18.09 -4.28
CA GLU A 337 -23.74 -16.93 -4.01
C GLU A 337 -23.19 -16.00 -2.91
N PRO A 338 -21.98 -15.45 -3.10
CA PRO A 338 -21.33 -14.63 -2.10
C PRO A 338 -22.04 -13.28 -1.92
N LEU A 339 -21.91 -12.76 -0.70
CA LEU A 339 -22.18 -11.36 -0.42
C LEU A 339 -21.04 -10.49 -0.94
N LEU A 340 -21.36 -9.46 -1.73
CA LEU A 340 -20.45 -8.38 -2.08
C LEU A 340 -20.89 -7.07 -1.42
N ALA A 341 -19.93 -6.29 -0.95
CA ALA A 341 -20.17 -4.91 -0.54
C ALA A 341 -18.89 -4.09 -0.71
N SER A 342 -19.04 -2.79 -0.98
CA SER A 342 -17.92 -1.86 -1.05
C SER A 342 -18.20 -0.65 -0.17
N PHE A 343 -17.27 -0.40 0.74
CA PHE A 343 -17.26 0.72 1.68
C PHE A 343 -16.06 1.60 1.38
N ARG A 344 -16.28 2.87 1.05
CA ARG A 344 -15.18 3.81 0.82
C ARG A 344 -15.48 5.18 1.39
N ALA A 345 -14.70 5.60 2.38
CA ALA A 345 -14.89 6.86 3.09
C ALA A 345 -13.57 7.65 3.18
N PRO A 346 -13.63 8.99 3.12
CA PRO A 346 -12.47 9.82 3.40
C PRO A 346 -12.21 9.85 4.91
N LEU A 347 -10.94 9.97 5.27
CA LEU A 347 -10.48 10.13 6.65
C LEU A 347 -9.89 11.52 6.82
N ARG A 348 -10.17 12.14 7.96
CA ARG A 348 -9.52 13.40 8.34
C ARG A 348 -8.31 13.09 9.21
N VAL A 349 -7.15 13.53 8.72
CA VAL A 349 -5.87 13.41 9.41
C VAL A 349 -5.28 14.81 9.58
N ALA A 350 -4.33 14.95 10.51
CA ALA A 350 -3.52 16.15 10.59
C ALA A 350 -2.70 16.36 9.29
N GLY A 351 -2.24 17.59 9.04
CA GLY A 351 -1.35 17.87 7.92
C GLY A 351 0.01 17.17 8.05
N TYR A 352 0.72 17.00 6.93
CA TYR A 352 2.07 16.43 6.92
C TYR A 352 3.01 17.17 7.85
N ARG A 353 3.78 16.43 8.63
CA ARG A 353 4.80 16.93 9.52
C ARG A 353 5.95 15.93 9.53
N TRP A 354 7.01 16.20 8.78
CA TRP A 354 8.13 15.27 8.71
C TRP A 354 8.89 15.29 10.04
N PRO A 355 8.96 14.16 10.78
CA PRO A 355 9.66 14.11 12.05
C PRO A 355 11.18 14.15 11.79
N GLN A 356 11.84 15.25 12.11
CA GLN A 356 13.26 15.45 11.87
C GLN A 356 13.89 16.26 13.00
N LEU A 357 15.07 15.82 13.47
CA LEU A 357 15.90 16.53 14.47
C LEU A 357 15.15 16.89 15.78
N GLY A 358 14.27 16.01 16.26
CA GLY A 358 13.52 16.22 17.51
C GLY A 358 12.27 17.11 17.40
N GLY A 359 11.91 17.54 16.18
CA GLY A 359 10.69 18.28 15.90
C GLY A 359 10.02 17.83 14.60
N MET A 360 9.14 18.67 14.06
CA MET A 360 8.35 18.42 12.87
C MET A 360 8.56 19.51 11.83
N LEU A 361 9.06 19.17 10.64
CA LEU A 361 9.17 20.12 9.53
C LEU A 361 7.80 20.70 9.20
N ASN A 362 7.79 22.00 8.90
CA ASN A 362 6.59 22.74 8.53
C ASN A 362 5.77 22.02 7.45
N PRO A 363 4.43 21.95 7.57
CA PRO A 363 3.59 21.22 6.62
C PRO A 363 3.66 21.70 5.18
N LYS A 364 3.82 23.01 4.93
CA LYS A 364 3.93 23.56 3.57
C LYS A 364 5.24 23.15 2.91
N LEU A 365 6.35 23.19 3.67
CA LEU A 365 7.64 22.76 3.17
C LEU A 365 7.66 21.24 2.95
N THR A 366 7.09 20.47 3.89
CA THR A 366 6.97 19.02 3.75
C THR A 366 6.17 18.65 2.49
N ALA A 367 5.00 19.27 2.29
CA ALA A 367 4.17 19.07 1.10
C ALA A 367 4.90 19.43 -0.21
N TRP A 368 5.66 20.54 -0.21
CA TRP A 368 6.48 20.92 -1.36
C TRP A 368 7.58 19.89 -1.66
N LEU A 369 8.29 19.40 -0.64
CA LEU A 369 9.36 18.41 -0.79
C LEU A 369 8.86 17.06 -1.32
N VAL A 370 7.75 16.56 -0.75
CA VAL A 370 7.14 15.29 -1.17
C VAL A 370 6.38 15.41 -2.50
N GLY A 371 6.13 16.63 -2.98
CA GLY A 371 5.52 16.90 -4.27
C GLY A 371 4.00 16.83 -4.32
N TYR A 372 3.35 16.66 -3.16
CA TYR A 372 1.90 16.53 -3.07
C TYR A 372 1.35 17.38 -1.92
N PRO A 373 0.28 18.18 -2.15
CA PRO A 373 -0.50 18.72 -1.04
C PRO A 373 -1.08 17.56 -0.22
N THR A 374 -1.37 17.75 1.08
CA THR A 374 -2.00 16.71 1.92
C THR A 374 -3.19 16.08 1.19
N PRO A 375 -3.06 14.87 0.61
CA PRO A 375 -4.13 14.27 -0.14
C PRO A 375 -5.21 13.87 0.85
N PRO A 376 -6.48 13.83 0.41
CA PRO A 376 -7.51 13.20 1.22
C PRO A 376 -7.07 11.75 1.47
N VAL A 377 -6.92 11.38 2.74
CA VAL A 377 -6.69 9.98 3.12
C VAL A 377 -8.00 9.23 2.95
N TRP A 378 -7.95 8.01 2.43
CA TRP A 378 -9.14 7.19 2.28
C TRP A 378 -8.92 5.84 2.93
N ILE A 379 -10.01 5.28 3.44
CA ILE A 379 -10.16 3.86 3.69
C ILE A 379 -11.07 3.26 2.62
N HIS A 380 -10.68 2.10 2.09
CA HIS A 380 -11.51 1.33 1.17
C HIS A 380 -11.58 -0.10 1.69
N ALA A 381 -12.77 -0.60 1.93
CA ALA A 381 -13.00 -1.97 2.34
C ALA A 381 -13.99 -2.68 1.41
N LEU A 382 -13.77 -3.97 1.18
CA LEU A 382 -14.62 -4.85 0.40
C LEU A 382 -15.06 -6.03 1.23
N ARG A 383 -16.35 -6.36 1.21
CA ARG A 383 -16.85 -7.66 1.61
C ARG A 383 -16.86 -8.56 0.37
N VAL A 384 -16.21 -9.71 0.45
CA VAL A 384 -16.20 -10.74 -0.60
C VAL A 384 -16.50 -12.09 0.05
N GLY A 385 -17.73 -12.56 -0.07
CA GLY A 385 -18.18 -13.77 0.62
C GLY A 385 -18.06 -13.62 2.13
N GLU A 386 -17.27 -14.48 2.77
CA GLU A 386 -16.98 -14.41 4.20
C GLU A 386 -15.81 -13.50 4.61
N ALA A 387 -15.02 -12.99 3.65
CA ALA A 387 -13.84 -12.17 3.92
C ALA A 387 -14.13 -10.67 3.83
N VAL A 388 -13.49 -9.89 4.69
CA VAL A 388 -13.43 -8.43 4.59
C VAL A 388 -11.99 -8.03 4.24
N TYR A 389 -11.82 -7.40 3.10
CA TYR A 389 -10.58 -6.77 2.68
C TYR A 389 -10.60 -5.32 3.13
N VAL A 390 -9.55 -4.84 3.80
CA VAL A 390 -9.40 -3.41 4.13
C VAL A 390 -8.08 -2.92 3.57
N GLY A 391 -8.16 -1.92 2.69
CA GLY A 391 -7.04 -1.33 1.99
C GLY A 391 -6.66 0.02 2.60
N HIS A 392 -5.39 0.17 2.94
CA HIS A 392 -4.81 1.41 3.42
C HIS A 392 -4.02 2.12 2.34
N SER A 393 -4.06 3.45 2.33
CA SER A 393 -3.18 4.29 1.50
C SER A 393 -1.77 4.48 2.10
N PHE A 394 -1.38 3.62 3.05
CA PHE A 394 -0.09 3.70 3.75
C PHE A 394 0.70 2.42 3.52
N GLU A 395 2.00 2.48 3.77
CA GLU A 395 2.77 1.33 4.24
C GLU A 395 2.34 1.00 5.66
N PHE A 396 1.25 0.23 5.75
CA PHE A 396 0.61 -0.04 7.02
C PHE A 396 1.49 -0.95 7.90
N SER A 397 1.43 -0.71 9.21
CA SER A 397 2.22 -1.47 10.18
C SER A 397 1.81 -2.94 10.19
N SER A 398 2.79 -3.80 9.95
CA SER A 398 2.64 -5.25 10.08
C SER A 398 2.39 -5.67 11.53
N VAL A 399 2.87 -4.88 12.50
CA VAL A 399 2.62 -5.11 13.93
C VAL A 399 1.16 -4.76 14.29
N LEU A 400 0.60 -3.68 13.76
CA LEU A 400 -0.82 -3.34 13.95
C LEU A 400 -1.72 -4.35 13.23
N ALA A 401 -1.33 -4.72 12.00
CA ALA A 401 -2.04 -5.72 11.21
C ALA A 401 -2.17 -7.07 11.93
N ARG A 402 -1.08 -7.55 12.54
CA ARG A 402 -1.09 -8.75 13.39
C ARG A 402 -2.17 -8.69 14.47
N ARG A 403 -2.25 -7.57 15.21
CA ARG A 403 -3.24 -7.37 16.28
C ARG A 403 -4.66 -7.37 15.75
N LEU A 404 -4.90 -6.68 14.64
CA LEU A 404 -6.21 -6.64 13.97
C LEU A 404 -6.62 -8.03 13.49
N GLY A 405 -5.70 -8.78 12.88
CA GLY A 405 -5.92 -10.16 12.46
C GLY A 405 -6.22 -11.10 13.63
N ASP A 406 -5.47 -11.00 14.73
CA ASP A 406 -5.70 -11.77 15.95
C ASP A 406 -7.10 -11.48 16.56
N ARG A 407 -7.51 -10.20 16.60
CA ARG A 407 -8.87 -9.81 17.07
C ARG A 407 -9.97 -10.32 16.13
N ALA A 408 -9.79 -10.19 14.82
CA ALA A 408 -10.75 -10.67 13.83
C ALA A 408 -10.94 -12.20 13.94
N ARG A 409 -9.82 -12.95 14.02
CA ARG A 409 -9.86 -14.41 14.23
C ARG A 409 -10.57 -14.80 15.53
N GLY A 410 -10.32 -14.07 16.62
CA GLY A 410 -11.03 -14.26 17.90
C GLY A 410 -12.54 -14.04 17.83
N ARG A 411 -13.03 -13.35 16.79
CA ARG A 411 -14.46 -13.12 16.51
C ARG A 411 -15.01 -14.00 15.37
N GLY A 412 -14.23 -14.96 14.88
CA GLY A 412 -14.61 -15.79 13.73
C GLY A 412 -14.68 -15.03 12.40
N GLN A 413 -14.09 -13.83 12.33
CA GLN A 413 -14.06 -13.01 11.13
C GLN A 413 -12.81 -13.30 10.30
N ARG A 414 -12.94 -13.24 8.97
CA ARG A 414 -11.80 -13.28 8.05
C ARG A 414 -11.46 -11.87 7.58
N LEU A 415 -10.44 -11.27 8.19
CA LEU A 415 -9.90 -9.96 7.82
C LEU A 415 -8.65 -10.13 6.96
N VAL A 416 -8.61 -9.45 5.81
CA VAL A 416 -7.42 -9.36 4.95
C VAL A 416 -7.04 -7.89 4.82
N LEU A 417 -5.83 -7.54 5.25
CA LEU A 417 -5.32 -6.17 5.16
C LEU A 417 -4.41 -6.04 3.95
N THR A 418 -4.61 -4.99 3.15
CA THR A 418 -3.71 -4.63 2.05
C THR A 418 -3.23 -3.20 2.19
N SER A 419 -2.03 -2.93 1.69
CA SER A 419 -1.45 -1.59 1.63
C SER A 419 -1.53 -1.02 0.22
N PHE A 420 -1.16 0.25 0.05
CA PHE A 420 -1.07 0.94 -1.24
C PHE A 420 -2.42 1.03 -1.98
N ASN A 421 -3.51 1.29 -1.27
CA ASN A 421 -4.85 1.40 -1.87
C ASN A 421 -5.05 2.73 -2.59
N GLY A 422 -4.47 2.82 -3.79
CA GLY A 422 -4.75 3.91 -4.75
C GLY A 422 -4.17 5.26 -4.34
N ASP A 423 -3.32 5.28 -3.32
CA ASP A 423 -2.58 6.44 -2.88
C ASP A 423 -1.42 5.98 -1.99
N HIS A 424 -0.52 6.89 -1.65
CA HIS A 424 0.60 6.61 -0.75
C HIS A 424 0.89 7.78 0.19
N ASN A 425 0.69 7.51 1.48
CA ASN A 425 0.86 8.44 2.58
C ASN A 425 2.02 7.99 3.49
N LEU A 426 3.03 7.33 2.91
CA LEU A 426 4.21 6.82 3.60
C LEU A 426 3.83 5.83 4.71
N TYR A 427 4.52 5.87 5.85
CA TYR A 427 4.45 4.81 6.85
C TYR A 427 3.43 5.11 7.96
N VAL A 428 2.96 4.03 8.57
CA VAL A 428 2.29 4.06 9.88
C VAL A 428 3.01 3.09 10.81
N VAL A 429 3.30 3.54 12.02
CA VAL A 429 3.87 2.70 13.09
C VAL A 429 2.97 2.69 14.33
N PRO A 430 2.98 1.61 15.14
CA PRO A 430 2.36 1.64 16.45
C PRO A 430 3.14 2.60 17.37
N PRO A 431 2.51 3.16 18.43
CA PRO A 431 3.19 4.06 19.35
C PRO A 431 4.46 3.47 19.97
N ALA A 432 4.47 2.16 20.24
CA ALA A 432 5.62 1.45 20.80
C ALA A 432 6.86 1.38 19.88
N LEU A 433 6.72 1.72 18.59
CA LEU A 433 7.81 1.83 17.63
C LEU A 433 8.06 3.29 17.20
N TRP A 434 7.38 4.27 17.83
CA TRP A 434 7.65 5.67 17.54
C TRP A 434 9.08 6.04 17.92
N GLY A 435 9.74 6.84 17.09
CA GLY A 435 11.16 7.19 17.24
C GLY A 435 12.15 6.07 16.87
N GLU A 436 11.68 4.90 16.42
CA GLU A 436 12.55 3.77 16.08
C GLU A 436 12.53 3.40 14.60
N GLY A 437 13.72 3.31 14.04
CA GLY A 437 13.94 2.86 12.67
C GLY A 437 13.44 3.85 11.61
N TYR A 438 13.53 3.39 10.36
CA TYR A 438 13.16 4.20 9.20
C TYR A 438 11.65 4.47 9.14
N GLU A 439 10.85 3.48 9.51
CA GLU A 439 9.38 3.55 9.41
C GLU A 439 8.81 4.68 10.28
N ALA A 440 9.33 4.87 11.49
CA ALA A 440 8.88 5.94 12.38
C ALA A 440 9.27 7.33 11.83
N GLY A 441 10.48 7.45 11.28
CA GLY A 441 10.96 8.68 10.62
C GLY A 441 10.15 9.07 9.37
N MET A 442 9.44 8.11 8.78
CA MET A 442 8.58 8.33 7.61
C MET A 442 7.09 8.31 7.95
N THR A 443 6.70 8.31 9.23
CA THR A 443 5.31 8.46 9.67
C THR A 443 4.97 9.94 9.86
N LEU A 444 4.56 10.60 8.77
CA LEU A 444 4.46 12.08 8.72
C LEU A 444 3.25 12.68 9.43
N TYR A 445 2.38 11.88 10.06
CA TYR A 445 1.13 12.35 10.67
C TYR A 445 1.17 12.30 12.20
N GLY A 446 2.36 12.07 12.77
CA GLY A 446 2.56 11.97 14.20
C GLY A 446 2.23 10.60 14.81
N PRO A 447 2.54 10.43 16.10
CA PRO A 447 2.42 9.15 16.81
C PRO A 447 0.97 8.68 16.98
N GLY A 448 0.00 9.61 16.92
CA GLY A 448 -1.43 9.32 17.03
C GLY A 448 -2.03 8.58 15.83
N LEU A 449 -1.34 8.53 14.68
CA LEU A 449 -1.88 7.91 13.46
C LEU A 449 -2.11 6.40 13.59
N GLY A 450 -1.18 5.68 14.23
CA GLY A 450 -1.26 4.23 14.37
C GLY A 450 -2.54 3.77 15.08
N PRO A 451 -2.78 4.19 16.33
CA PRO A 451 -4.00 3.83 17.08
C PRO A 451 -5.28 4.28 16.37
N TYR A 452 -5.25 5.46 15.75
CA TYR A 452 -6.37 6.01 15.02
C TYR A 452 -6.80 5.13 13.83
N LEU A 453 -5.85 4.75 12.97
CA LEU A 453 -6.14 3.86 11.85
C LEU A 453 -6.47 2.43 12.31
N GLU A 454 -5.84 1.94 13.38
CA GLU A 454 -6.17 0.63 13.97
C GLU A 454 -7.65 0.60 14.39
N ARG A 455 -8.11 1.63 15.12
CA ARG A 455 -9.49 1.75 15.60
C ARG A 455 -10.50 1.88 14.45
N ILE A 456 -10.21 2.68 13.43
CA ILE A 456 -11.07 2.81 12.23
C ILE A 456 -11.16 1.48 11.49
N THR A 457 -10.01 0.84 11.26
CA THR A 457 -9.92 -0.43 10.53
C THR A 457 -10.75 -1.51 11.20
N GLN A 458 -10.66 -1.61 12.53
CA GLN A 458 -11.45 -2.56 13.31
C GLN A 458 -12.95 -2.31 13.14
N GLN A 459 -13.41 -1.08 13.31
CA GLN A 459 -14.84 -0.76 13.24
C GLN A 459 -15.43 -0.93 11.84
N VAL A 460 -14.68 -0.56 10.79
CA VAL A 460 -15.09 -0.79 9.39
C VAL A 460 -15.12 -2.29 9.08
N ALA A 461 -14.13 -3.06 9.55
CA ALA A 461 -14.12 -4.50 9.39
C ALA A 461 -15.31 -5.17 10.10
N ASP A 462 -15.59 -4.79 11.34
CA ASP A 462 -16.72 -5.30 12.12
C ASP A 462 -18.06 -4.99 11.45
N PHE A 463 -18.23 -3.76 10.96
CA PHE A 463 -19.43 -3.35 10.22
C PHE A 463 -19.67 -4.18 8.96
N LEU A 464 -18.64 -4.38 8.13
CA LEU A 464 -18.80 -5.21 6.94
C LEU A 464 -18.96 -6.69 7.25
N ALA A 465 -18.37 -7.17 8.35
CA ALA A 465 -18.48 -8.55 8.80
C ALA A 465 -19.86 -8.87 9.39
N SER A 466 -20.61 -7.89 9.91
CA SER A 466 -21.97 -8.12 10.43
C SER A 466 -22.96 -8.60 9.36
N GLY A 467 -22.68 -8.27 8.10
CA GLY A 467 -23.55 -8.58 6.96
C GLY A 467 -24.86 -7.78 6.96
N PRO A 468 -25.70 -8.00 5.93
CA PRO A 468 -27.00 -7.35 5.80
C PRO A 468 -28.07 -7.96 6.74
N PRO A 469 -29.07 -7.18 7.19
CA PRO A 469 -29.18 -5.74 6.99
C PRO A 469 -28.05 -5.02 7.72
N PHE A 470 -27.32 -4.16 6.99
CA PHE A 470 -26.20 -3.44 7.57
C PHE A 470 -26.75 -2.38 8.52
N ALA A 471 -26.70 -2.65 9.82
CA ALA A 471 -27.07 -1.67 10.82
C ALA A 471 -25.93 -0.64 10.95
N PRO A 472 -26.17 0.66 10.70
CA PRO A 472 -25.14 1.68 10.84
C PRO A 472 -24.57 1.63 12.26
N PRO A 473 -23.26 1.38 12.44
CA PRO A 473 -22.68 1.32 13.76
C PRO A 473 -22.51 2.74 14.29
N ASN A 474 -22.40 2.87 15.61
CA ASN A 474 -21.85 4.08 16.19
C ASN A 474 -20.32 4.01 16.08
N PHE A 475 -19.74 4.73 15.11
CA PHE A 475 -18.29 4.84 15.01
C PHE A 475 -17.78 5.68 16.20
N ASP A 476 -16.97 5.07 17.06
CA ASP A 476 -16.41 5.71 18.24
C ASP A 476 -14.88 5.77 18.16
N LEU A 477 -14.38 6.97 17.90
CA LEU A 477 -12.98 7.36 17.83
C LEU A 477 -12.61 8.30 18.99
N SER A 478 -13.34 8.24 20.12
CA SER A 478 -13.09 9.09 21.29
C SER A 478 -11.86 8.69 22.11
N ARG A 479 -11.43 7.42 22.06
CA ARG A 479 -10.32 6.86 22.84
C ARG A 479 -9.52 5.82 22.08
#